data_AF-A0A523R884-F1
#
_entry.id   AF-A0A523R884-F1
#
_cell.length_a   1.000
_cell.length_b   1.000
_cell.length_c   1.000
_cell.angle_alpha   90.00
_cell.angle_beta   90.00
_cell.angle_gamma   90.00
#
_symmetry.space_group_name_H-M   'P 1'
#
loop_
_entity.id
_entity.type
_entity.pdbx_description
1 polymer ?
#
loop_
_entity_poly.entity_id
_entity_poly.type
_entity_poly.pdbx_seq_one_letter_code
_entity_poly.pdbx_strand_id
1 'polypeptide(L)'
;MKEKFLKVLPIVLVMLLVLSFTGCGEKSEPAVEKEKPVKEPTKEVLSVKPGDEVLAPFFDVDMFSAKWALAKIVTPASEKTKGEYEVQFLIGTPDLGKGEKRWVKDIVWKSHPTKKEELKVGMIIIAAGNNSADPSEARTDTWRKGVISSLDELHKNLAEVEFYYNLKEEPFGKEKMYLHNIYIIDEPAPGKK
;
A
#
# COMPACT_ATOMS: atom_id res chain seq x y z
N MET A 1 -31.27 -30.09 66.78
CA MET A 1 -32.61 -30.19 66.17
C MET A 1 -32.39 -30.23 64.66
N LYS A 2 -32.07 -31.41 64.12
CA LYS A 2 -33.01 -32.38 63.54
C LYS A 2 -33.72 -31.82 62.31
N GLU A 3 -33.30 -32.36 61.16
CA GLU A 3 -34.15 -32.88 60.09
C GLU A 3 -35.32 -32.03 59.64
N LYS A 4 -35.24 -31.59 58.39
CA LYS A 4 -36.29 -31.67 57.35
C LYS A 4 -36.04 -30.53 56.37
N PHE A 5 -35.31 -30.77 55.29
CA PHE A 5 -35.55 -30.09 54.00
C PHE A 5 -34.82 -30.81 52.84
N LEU A 6 -34.58 -32.13 52.97
CA LEU A 6 -34.50 -33.01 51.80
C LEU A 6 -35.95 -33.42 51.47
N LYS A 7 -36.50 -32.99 50.33
CA LYS A 7 -37.56 -33.69 49.54
C LYS A 7 -38.30 -32.86 48.47
N VAL A 8 -37.77 -31.73 47.97
CA VAL A 8 -38.51 -30.96 46.91
C VAL A 8 -37.68 -30.65 45.66
N LEU A 9 -36.42 -31.06 45.59
CA LEU A 9 -35.54 -30.66 44.49
C LEU A 9 -35.61 -31.46 43.17
N PRO A 10 -36.30 -32.62 43.00
CA PRO A 10 -36.27 -33.31 41.70
C PRO A 10 -37.47 -33.02 40.77
N ILE A 11 -38.44 -32.18 41.17
CA ILE A 11 -39.70 -32.04 40.40
C ILE A 11 -39.69 -30.83 39.44
N VAL A 12 -38.81 -29.85 39.63
CA VAL A 12 -38.75 -28.66 38.75
C VAL A 12 -37.93 -28.92 37.47
N LEU A 13 -37.10 -29.96 37.43
CA LEU A 13 -36.20 -30.22 36.29
C LEU A 13 -36.84 -31.01 35.13
N VAL A 14 -38.03 -31.58 35.31
CA VAL A 14 -38.71 -32.43 34.30
C VAL A 14 -39.81 -31.69 33.54
N MET A 15 -40.25 -30.51 34.00
CA MET A 15 -41.38 -29.77 33.42
C MET A 15 -40.99 -28.61 32.48
N LEU A 16 -39.71 -28.52 32.09
CA LEU A 16 -39.20 -27.52 31.13
C LEU A 16 -38.62 -28.15 29.86
N LEU A 17 -38.87 -29.45 29.65
CA LEU A 17 -38.36 -30.23 28.52
C LEU A 17 -39.46 -30.59 27.49
N VAL A 18 -40.67 -30.06 27.65
CA VAL A 18 -41.81 -30.35 26.77
C VAL A 18 -42.58 -29.07 26.44
N LEU A 19 -41.93 -28.10 25.81
CA LEU A 19 -42.64 -27.06 25.06
C LEU A 19 -41.91 -26.77 23.74
N SER A 20 -42.53 -27.31 22.69
CA SER A 20 -42.66 -26.71 21.35
C SER A 20 -41.45 -26.73 20.42
N PHE A 21 -41.22 -27.92 19.87
CA PHE A 21 -41.08 -28.07 18.42
C PHE A 21 -42.28 -27.42 17.71
N THR A 22 -42.08 -26.29 17.03
CA THR A 22 -42.77 -25.89 15.80
C THR A 22 -42.12 -24.61 15.27
N GLY A 23 -41.40 -24.71 14.16
CA GLY A 23 -40.87 -23.53 13.49
C GLY A 23 -39.68 -23.78 12.57
N CYS A 24 -39.77 -24.78 11.67
CA CYS A 24 -38.96 -24.76 10.46
C CYS A 24 -39.42 -23.57 9.60
N GLY A 25 -38.88 -22.39 9.90
CA GLY A 25 -38.84 -21.29 8.95
C GLY A 25 -37.75 -21.61 7.94
N GLU A 26 -38.16 -22.11 6.78
CA GLU A 26 -37.34 -22.25 5.60
C GLU A 26 -36.92 -20.83 5.15
N LYS A 27 -35.83 -20.33 5.73
CA LYS A 27 -35.08 -19.25 5.11
C LYS A 27 -34.46 -19.85 3.87
N SER A 28 -35.04 -19.53 2.71
CA SER A 28 -34.32 -19.61 1.45
C SER A 28 -33.01 -18.84 1.63
N GLU A 29 -31.91 -19.57 1.78
CA GLU A 29 -30.59 -19.01 1.54
C GLU A 29 -30.64 -18.34 0.16
N PRO A 30 -30.27 -17.06 0.02
CA PRO A 30 -30.01 -16.55 -1.31
C PRO A 30 -28.95 -17.48 -1.90
N ALA A 31 -29.25 -18.06 -3.06
CA ALA A 31 -28.30 -18.85 -3.80
C ALA A 31 -26.99 -18.08 -3.81
N VAL A 32 -25.96 -18.62 -3.15
CA VAL A 32 -24.59 -18.19 -3.34
C VAL A 32 -24.33 -18.51 -4.80
N GLU A 33 -24.59 -17.51 -5.64
CA GLU A 33 -24.11 -17.45 -7.00
C GLU A 33 -22.63 -17.77 -6.87
N LYS A 34 -22.25 -18.97 -7.35
CA LYS A 34 -20.85 -19.35 -7.45
C LYS A 34 -20.20 -18.24 -8.25
N GLU A 35 -19.54 -17.31 -7.57
CA GLU A 35 -18.72 -16.31 -8.20
C GLU A 35 -17.84 -17.09 -9.16
N LYS A 36 -18.07 -16.85 -10.45
CA LYS A 36 -17.17 -17.33 -11.50
C LYS A 36 -15.77 -16.94 -11.02
N PRO A 37 -14.76 -17.83 -11.11
CA PRO A 37 -13.42 -17.49 -10.70
C PRO A 37 -13.10 -16.15 -11.34
N VAL A 38 -12.96 -15.12 -10.49
CA VAL A 38 -12.51 -13.80 -10.90
C VAL A 38 -11.20 -14.12 -11.59
N LYS A 39 -11.18 -14.01 -12.93
CA LYS A 39 -9.93 -14.07 -13.67
C LYS A 39 -9.03 -13.10 -12.93
N GLU A 40 -7.96 -13.61 -12.32
CA GLU A 40 -6.88 -12.77 -11.84
C GLU A 40 -6.63 -11.76 -12.96
N PRO A 41 -6.63 -10.45 -12.65
CA PRO A 41 -6.34 -9.45 -13.67
C PRO A 41 -5.04 -9.91 -14.30
N THR A 42 -5.13 -10.34 -15.56
CA THR A 42 -3.98 -10.69 -16.37
C THR A 42 -3.12 -9.46 -16.25
N LYS A 43 -2.01 -9.55 -15.48
CA LYS A 43 -1.08 -8.44 -15.31
C LYS A 43 -0.81 -7.97 -16.72
N GLU A 44 -1.37 -6.83 -17.11
CA GLU A 44 -1.05 -6.21 -18.38
C GLU A 44 0.46 -6.18 -18.37
N VAL A 45 1.05 -6.86 -19.37
CA VAL A 45 2.50 -6.90 -19.52
C VAL A 45 2.91 -5.45 -19.71
N LEU A 46 3.37 -4.86 -18.61
CA LEU A 46 3.72 -3.46 -18.52
C LEU A 46 4.67 -3.16 -19.66
N SER A 47 4.41 -2.10 -20.42
CA SER A 47 5.08 -1.79 -21.69
C SER A 47 6.52 -1.28 -21.52
N VAL A 48 7.19 -1.72 -20.46
CA VAL A 48 8.52 -1.30 -20.05
C VAL A 48 9.57 -2.10 -20.82
N LYS A 49 10.49 -1.40 -21.49
CA LYS A 49 11.51 -1.96 -22.38
C LYS A 49 12.91 -1.79 -21.79
N PRO A 50 13.90 -2.61 -22.21
CA PRO A 50 15.29 -2.33 -21.90
C PRO A 50 15.68 -0.91 -22.31
N GLY A 51 16.35 -0.19 -21.43
CA GLY A 51 16.78 1.19 -21.62
C GLY A 51 15.82 2.26 -21.09
N ASP A 52 14.56 1.91 -20.79
CA ASP A 52 13.60 2.86 -20.20
C ASP A 52 14.09 3.35 -18.83
N GLU A 53 13.90 4.64 -18.55
CA GLU A 53 14.21 5.25 -17.26
C GLU A 53 13.01 5.16 -16.31
N VAL A 54 13.26 4.68 -15.10
CA VAL A 54 12.24 4.44 -14.07
C VAL A 54 12.77 4.84 -12.70
N LEU A 55 11.88 5.03 -11.73
CA LEU A 55 12.26 5.01 -10.33
C LEU A 55 12.22 3.57 -9.83
N ALA A 56 13.33 3.12 -9.23
CA ALA A 56 13.44 1.80 -8.64
C ALA A 56 13.73 1.91 -7.13
N PRO A 57 13.20 0.98 -6.31
CA PRO A 57 13.42 0.99 -4.88
C PRO A 57 14.82 0.47 -4.54
N PHE A 58 15.44 1.06 -3.53
CA PHE A 58 16.62 0.56 -2.84
C PHE A 58 16.43 0.70 -1.33
N PHE A 59 17.14 -0.15 -0.58
CA PHE A 59 17.08 -0.11 0.88
C PHE A 59 18.04 0.96 1.41
N ASP A 60 17.49 1.92 2.13
CA ASP A 60 18.25 2.89 2.93
C ASP A 60 18.51 2.25 4.31
N VAL A 61 19.78 2.07 4.65
CA VAL A 61 20.21 1.40 5.88
C VAL A 61 20.09 2.29 7.12
N ASP A 62 20.21 3.61 6.95
CA ASP A 62 20.14 4.57 8.06
C ASP A 62 18.69 4.70 8.53
N MET A 63 17.76 4.80 7.57
CA MET A 63 16.33 4.96 7.83
C MET A 63 15.60 3.62 7.90
N PHE A 64 16.23 2.48 7.58
CA PHE A 64 15.56 1.17 7.48
C PHE A 64 14.29 1.23 6.61
N SER A 65 14.37 1.95 5.49
CA SER A 65 13.23 2.30 4.65
C SER A 65 13.50 2.05 3.17
N ALA A 66 12.44 1.86 2.38
CA ALA A 66 12.58 1.88 0.93
C ALA A 66 12.67 3.33 0.43
N LYS A 67 13.83 3.71 -0.10
CA LYS A 67 13.99 4.90 -0.93
C LYS A 67 13.90 4.52 -2.39
N TRP A 68 13.63 5.50 -3.24
CA TRP A 68 13.51 5.34 -4.68
C TRP A 68 14.58 6.17 -5.35
N ALA A 69 15.12 5.69 -6.46
CA ALA A 69 16.16 6.37 -7.23
C ALA A 69 15.99 6.13 -8.72
N LEU A 70 16.51 7.04 -9.54
CA LEU A 70 16.47 6.91 -11.00
C LEU A 70 17.36 5.74 -11.44
N ALA A 71 16.79 4.88 -12.28
CA ALA A 71 17.44 3.69 -12.82
C ALA A 71 17.03 3.45 -14.27
N LYS A 72 17.82 2.65 -14.99
CA LYS A 72 17.47 2.12 -16.31
C LYS A 72 17.09 0.66 -16.21
N ILE A 73 16.08 0.25 -16.97
CA ILE A 73 15.72 -1.15 -17.11
C ILE A 73 16.80 -1.87 -17.92
N VAL A 74 17.38 -2.92 -17.37
CA VAL A 74 18.31 -3.83 -18.07
C VAL A 74 17.52 -5.00 -18.63
N THR A 75 16.74 -5.66 -17.77
CA THR A 75 15.91 -6.81 -18.11
C THR A 75 14.49 -6.58 -17.61
N PRO A 76 13.48 -6.49 -18.50
CA PRO A 76 12.08 -6.33 -18.09
C PRO A 76 11.55 -7.54 -17.32
N ALA A 77 10.56 -7.29 -16.46
CA ALA A 77 9.82 -8.36 -15.79
C ALA A 77 9.10 -9.27 -16.79
N SER A 78 9.23 -10.57 -16.58
CA SER A 78 8.59 -11.61 -17.38
C SER A 78 8.42 -12.87 -16.53
N GLU A 79 7.73 -13.88 -17.07
CA GLU A 79 7.67 -15.20 -16.43
C GLU A 79 9.07 -15.80 -16.20
N LYS A 80 10.02 -15.59 -17.14
CA LYS A 80 11.40 -16.07 -17.03
C LYS A 80 12.15 -15.42 -15.87
N THR A 81 11.85 -14.16 -15.57
CA THR A 81 12.45 -13.42 -14.45
C THR A 81 11.56 -13.47 -13.19
N LYS A 82 10.53 -14.34 -13.17
CA LYS A 82 9.57 -14.47 -12.06
C LYS A 82 8.89 -13.14 -11.69
N GLY A 83 8.69 -12.27 -12.67
CA GLY A 83 8.07 -10.96 -12.50
C GLY A 83 8.99 -9.89 -11.91
N GLU A 84 10.31 -10.13 -11.81
CA GLU A 84 11.27 -9.14 -11.34
C GLU A 84 11.95 -8.41 -12.51
N TYR A 85 12.25 -7.13 -12.28
CA TYR A 85 13.02 -6.28 -13.19
C TYR A 85 14.48 -6.26 -12.75
N GLU A 86 15.40 -6.43 -13.69
CA GLU A 86 16.80 -6.05 -13.46
C GLU A 86 16.96 -4.58 -13.84
N VAL A 87 17.42 -3.76 -12.90
CA VAL A 87 17.62 -2.32 -13.08
C VAL A 87 19.08 -1.95 -12.84
N GLN A 88 19.53 -0.87 -13.48
CA GLN A 88 20.83 -0.25 -13.25
C GLN A 88 20.64 1.18 -12.75
N PHE A 89 21.09 1.48 -11.53
CA PHE A 89 20.91 2.82 -10.94
C PHE A 89 21.81 3.87 -11.59
N LEU A 90 21.24 5.04 -11.88
CA LEU A 90 21.93 6.15 -12.55
C LEU A 90 22.61 7.13 -11.59
N ILE A 91 22.16 7.12 -10.33
CA ILE A 91 22.68 7.95 -9.24
C ILE A 91 23.44 7.07 -8.25
N GLY A 92 24.30 7.71 -7.45
CA GLY A 92 24.98 7.06 -6.33
C GLY A 92 24.65 7.77 -5.02
N THR A 93 24.42 7.00 -3.97
CA THR A 93 24.27 7.47 -2.59
C THR A 93 25.23 6.67 -1.70
N PRO A 94 25.38 6.99 -0.40
CA PRO A 94 26.12 6.14 0.52
C PRO A 94 25.65 4.66 0.54
N ASP A 95 24.38 4.39 0.22
CA ASP A 95 23.75 3.06 0.30
C ASP A 95 23.53 2.40 -1.07
N LEU A 96 23.91 3.10 -2.14
CA LEU A 96 23.62 2.73 -3.50
C LEU A 96 24.78 3.10 -4.43
N GLY A 97 25.42 2.10 -5.02
CA GLY A 97 26.48 2.33 -5.99
C GLY A 97 25.91 2.89 -7.30
N LYS A 98 26.55 3.94 -7.84
CA LYS A 98 26.24 4.39 -9.20
C LYS A 98 26.57 3.29 -10.21
N GLY A 99 25.62 2.96 -11.08
CA GLY A 99 25.74 1.89 -12.06
C GLY A 99 25.55 0.48 -11.48
N GLU A 100 25.24 0.38 -10.18
CA GLU A 100 24.91 -0.89 -9.53
C GLU A 100 23.65 -1.49 -10.14
N LYS A 101 23.67 -2.82 -10.34
CA LYS A 101 22.52 -3.57 -10.84
C LYS A 101 21.82 -4.32 -9.72
N ARG A 102 20.49 -4.27 -9.69
CA ARG A 102 19.67 -5.03 -8.73
C ARG A 102 18.44 -5.60 -9.40
N TRP A 103 17.97 -6.73 -8.86
CA TRP A 103 16.65 -7.26 -9.17
C TRP A 103 15.62 -6.63 -8.21
N VAL A 104 14.53 -6.10 -8.76
CA VAL A 104 13.46 -5.45 -8.00
C VAL A 104 12.09 -5.92 -8.47
N LYS A 105 11.12 -5.97 -7.54
CA LYS A 105 9.73 -6.35 -7.85
C LYS A 105 8.87 -5.17 -8.25
N ASP A 106 9.19 -4.00 -7.73
CA ASP A 106 8.43 -2.78 -7.93
C ASP A 106 9.28 -1.74 -8.64
N ILE A 107 8.65 -0.96 -9.50
CA ILE A 107 9.20 0.22 -10.18
C ILE A 107 8.09 1.26 -10.27
N VAL A 108 8.43 2.54 -10.45
CA VAL A 108 7.51 3.58 -10.89
C VAL A 108 8.04 4.08 -12.22
N TRP A 109 7.33 3.80 -13.31
CA TRP A 109 7.78 4.18 -14.65
C TRP A 109 6.99 5.33 -15.25
N LYS A 110 5.82 5.68 -14.69
CA LYS A 110 5.10 6.91 -15.04
C LYS A 110 4.66 7.64 -13.79
N SER A 111 5.01 8.92 -13.74
CA SER A 111 4.56 9.87 -12.73
C SER A 111 4.59 11.28 -13.31
N HIS A 112 3.85 12.19 -12.69
CA HIS A 112 3.86 13.60 -13.07
C HIS A 112 3.82 14.52 -11.84
N PRO A 113 4.33 15.77 -11.97
CA PRO A 113 4.22 16.76 -10.90
C PRO A 113 2.76 17.01 -10.55
N THR A 114 2.48 17.05 -9.25
CA THR A 114 1.12 17.19 -8.72
C THR A 114 0.51 18.56 -9.01
N LYS A 115 -0.78 18.61 -9.36
CA LYS A 115 -1.63 19.82 -9.26
C LYS A 115 -2.60 19.70 -8.08
N LYS A 116 -3.04 20.85 -7.56
CA LYS A 116 -3.89 20.92 -6.36
C LYS A 116 -5.19 20.13 -6.51
N GLU A 117 -5.78 20.19 -7.70
CA GLU A 117 -7.09 19.65 -8.01
C GLU A 117 -7.08 18.12 -8.13
N GLU A 118 -5.89 17.52 -8.27
CA GLU A 118 -5.69 16.09 -8.43
C GLU A 118 -5.56 15.37 -7.08
N LEU A 119 -5.17 16.10 -6.02
CA LEU A 119 -4.88 15.53 -4.71
C LEU A 119 -6.12 15.07 -3.96
N LYS A 120 -5.99 13.91 -3.32
CA LYS A 120 -7.00 13.32 -2.44
C LYS A 120 -6.32 12.71 -1.22
N VAL A 121 -6.94 12.82 -0.05
CA VAL A 121 -6.52 12.08 1.15
C VAL A 121 -6.57 10.57 0.84
N GLY A 122 -5.57 9.84 1.32
CA GLY A 122 -5.37 8.42 1.04
C GLY A 122 -4.64 8.12 -0.28
N MET A 123 -4.33 9.14 -1.09
CA MET A 123 -3.59 8.95 -2.34
C MET A 123 -2.14 8.54 -2.06
N ILE A 124 -1.68 7.49 -2.75
CA ILE A 124 -0.27 7.08 -2.75
C ILE A 124 0.50 7.96 -3.74
N ILE A 125 1.59 8.55 -3.27
CA ILE A 125 2.43 9.47 -4.04
C ILE A 125 3.90 9.09 -3.96
N ILE A 126 4.71 9.72 -4.81
CA ILE A 126 6.16 9.78 -4.66
C ILE A 126 6.54 11.22 -4.29
N ALA A 127 7.29 11.38 -3.20
CA ALA A 127 7.78 12.65 -2.69
C ALA A 127 9.30 12.74 -2.84
N ALA A 128 9.80 13.93 -3.20
CA ALA A 128 11.22 14.21 -3.19
C ALA A 128 11.83 13.96 -1.79
N GLY A 129 13.06 13.42 -1.75
CA GLY A 129 13.81 13.24 -0.51
C GLY A 129 14.17 14.56 0.17
N ASN A 130 14.35 15.64 -0.61
CA ASN A 130 14.48 17.01 -0.11
C ASN A 130 13.14 17.75 -0.22
N ASN A 131 12.72 18.41 0.86
CA ASN A 131 11.47 19.16 0.90
C ASN A 131 11.75 20.69 0.97
N SER A 132 12.45 21.22 -0.03
CA SER A 132 12.72 22.66 -0.10
C SER A 132 11.47 23.45 -0.45
N ALA A 133 11.33 24.62 0.16
CA ALA A 133 10.32 25.61 -0.19
C ALA A 133 10.59 26.27 -1.56
N ASP A 134 11.85 26.28 -2.00
CA ASP A 134 12.26 26.78 -3.31
C ASP A 134 12.12 25.68 -4.37
N PRO A 135 11.25 25.85 -5.39
CA PRO A 135 11.10 24.87 -6.46
C PRO A 135 12.38 24.63 -7.28
N SER A 136 13.32 25.58 -7.30
CA SER A 136 14.60 25.43 -8.00
C SER A 136 15.54 24.43 -7.31
N GLU A 137 15.33 24.20 -6.01
CA GLU A 137 16.09 23.25 -5.18
C GLU A 137 15.39 21.88 -5.05
N ALA A 138 14.25 21.70 -5.70
CA ALA A 138 13.44 20.47 -5.66
C ALA A 138 14.11 19.26 -6.34
N ARG A 139 15.22 19.47 -7.07
CA ARG A 139 15.99 18.39 -7.69
C ARG A 139 16.68 17.57 -6.61
N THR A 140 16.17 16.36 -6.42
CA THR A 140 16.74 15.35 -5.53
C THR A 140 17.12 14.12 -6.34
N ASP A 141 18.15 13.43 -5.89
CA ASP A 141 18.56 12.14 -6.47
C ASP A 141 17.75 10.97 -5.88
N THR A 142 16.94 11.22 -4.85
CA THR A 142 16.20 10.18 -4.13
C THR A 142 14.77 10.59 -3.81
N TRP A 143 13.86 9.63 -3.76
CA TRP A 143 12.45 9.85 -3.48
C TRP A 143 11.92 8.87 -2.43
N ARG A 144 10.78 9.20 -1.84
CA ARG A 144 10.08 8.40 -0.83
C ARG A 144 8.63 8.18 -1.25
N LYS A 145 8.12 6.98 -1.04
CA LYS A 145 6.69 6.69 -1.25
C LYS A 145 5.92 7.05 0.01
N GLY A 146 4.81 7.77 -0.15
CA GLY A 146 3.99 8.23 0.98
C GLY A 146 2.50 8.22 0.66
N VAL A 147 1.69 8.51 1.67
CA VAL A 147 0.23 8.62 1.57
C VAL A 147 -0.20 10.01 2.02
N ILE A 148 -1.04 10.69 1.25
CA ILE A 148 -1.60 11.99 1.63
C ILE A 148 -2.52 11.80 2.85
N SER A 149 -2.17 12.41 3.99
CA SER A 149 -2.97 12.32 5.23
C SER A 149 -3.86 13.53 5.46
N SER A 150 -3.45 14.73 5.02
CA SER A 150 -4.26 15.95 5.13
C SER A 150 -3.98 16.95 3.99
N LEU A 151 -5.01 17.70 3.62
CA LEU A 151 -4.98 18.79 2.63
C LEU A 151 -5.35 20.15 3.24
N ASP A 152 -5.35 20.27 4.58
CA ASP A 152 -5.81 21.49 5.28
C ASP A 152 -4.99 22.74 4.90
N GLU A 153 -3.72 22.55 4.56
CA GLU A 153 -2.79 23.62 4.16
C GLU A 153 -2.58 23.71 2.64
N LEU A 154 -3.47 23.13 1.83
CA LEU A 154 -3.37 23.18 0.37
C LEU A 154 -3.39 24.62 -0.18
N HIS A 155 -4.05 25.53 0.54
CA HIS A 155 -4.03 26.97 0.25
C HIS A 155 -2.62 27.58 0.32
N LYS A 156 -1.70 26.98 1.10
CA LYS A 156 -0.28 27.36 1.19
C LYS A 156 0.64 26.52 0.31
N ASN A 157 0.09 25.73 -0.61
CA ASN A 157 0.84 24.74 -1.40
C ASN A 157 1.53 23.67 -0.54
N LEU A 158 0.90 23.26 0.56
CA LEU A 158 1.37 22.19 1.43
C LEU A 158 0.34 21.07 1.52
N ALA A 159 0.81 19.83 1.54
CA ALA A 159 0.03 18.66 1.92
C ALA A 159 0.75 17.91 3.04
N GLU A 160 0.01 17.32 3.97
CA GLU A 160 0.60 16.42 4.95
C GLU A 160 0.71 15.02 4.34
N VAL A 161 1.90 14.42 4.46
CA VAL A 161 2.23 13.10 3.92
C VAL A 161 2.68 12.19 5.05
N GLU A 162 2.05 11.03 5.14
CA GLU A 162 2.47 9.92 5.97
C GLU A 162 3.48 9.05 5.22
N PHE A 163 4.62 8.81 5.84
CA PHE A 163 5.64 7.91 5.34
C PHE A 163 5.72 6.64 6.20
N TYR A 164 5.98 5.50 5.57
CA TYR A 164 5.97 4.19 6.22
C TYR A 164 7.37 3.57 6.14
N TYR A 165 7.89 3.09 7.27
CA TYR A 165 8.95 2.08 7.26
C TYR A 165 8.33 0.75 6.83
N ASN A 166 9.03 -0.05 6.03
CA ASN A 166 8.51 -1.28 5.43
C ASN A 166 7.58 -2.11 6.34
N LEU A 167 6.56 -2.73 5.75
CA LEU A 167 5.68 -3.79 6.30
C LEU A 167 4.88 -3.49 7.59
N LYS A 168 5.05 -2.35 8.26
CA LYS A 168 4.22 -1.96 9.40
C LYS A 168 3.02 -1.16 8.95
N GLU A 169 1.86 -1.42 9.56
CA GLU A 169 0.60 -0.70 9.30
C GLU A 169 0.62 0.74 9.85
N GLU A 170 1.63 1.10 10.64
CA GLU A 170 1.77 2.42 11.24
C GLU A 170 2.76 3.30 10.48
N PRO A 171 2.41 4.57 10.18
CA PRO A 171 3.35 5.51 9.59
C PRO A 171 4.47 5.82 10.59
N PHE A 172 5.71 5.92 10.10
CA PHE A 172 6.82 6.31 10.96
C PHE A 172 6.78 7.80 11.32
N GLY A 173 6.18 8.60 10.43
CA GLY A 173 6.20 10.04 10.55
C GLY A 173 5.23 10.69 9.58
N LYS A 174 4.86 11.91 9.94
CA LYS A 174 4.09 12.83 9.10
C LYS A 174 4.95 14.03 8.80
N GLU A 175 4.99 14.44 7.54
CA GLU A 175 5.72 15.62 7.11
C GLU A 175 4.82 16.49 6.23
N LYS A 176 4.94 17.82 6.37
CA LYS A 176 4.29 18.76 5.47
C LYS A 176 5.16 18.95 4.24
N MET A 177 4.69 18.49 3.09
CA MET A 177 5.41 18.52 1.83
C MET A 177 4.89 19.66 0.94
N TYR A 178 5.80 20.42 0.32
CA TYR A 178 5.43 21.37 -0.71
C TYR A 178 4.97 20.64 -1.97
N LEU A 179 3.91 21.13 -2.62
CA LEU A 179 3.29 20.42 -3.76
C LEU A 179 4.25 20.17 -4.92
N HIS A 180 5.19 21.08 -5.18
CA HIS A 180 6.19 20.90 -6.24
C HIS A 180 7.19 19.77 -5.95
N ASN A 181 7.23 19.27 -4.72
CA ASN A 181 8.02 18.11 -4.30
C ASN A 181 7.21 16.80 -4.32
N ILE A 182 5.94 16.83 -4.75
CA ILE A 182 5.04 15.67 -4.78
C ILE A 182 4.72 15.29 -6.23
N TYR A 183 4.80 14.00 -6.53
CA TYR A 183 4.49 13.41 -7.83
C TYR A 183 3.39 12.36 -7.66
N ILE A 184 2.40 12.41 -8.54
CA ILE A 184 1.35 11.39 -8.63
C ILE A 184 1.90 10.21 -9.42
N ILE A 185 1.73 9.00 -8.88
CA ILE A 185 2.12 7.75 -9.55
C ILE A 185 0.99 7.38 -10.51
N ASP A 186 1.27 7.42 -11.81
CA ASP A 186 0.32 6.97 -12.82
C ASP A 186 0.39 5.45 -12.99
N GLU A 187 1.62 4.91 -13.03
CA GLU A 187 1.86 3.49 -13.20
C GLU A 187 3.14 3.00 -12.46
N PRO A 188 3.14 1.76 -11.91
CA PRO A 188 2.05 0.81 -11.86
C PRO A 188 0.93 1.34 -10.97
N ALA A 189 -0.32 1.15 -11.41
CA ALA A 189 -1.47 1.55 -10.64
C ALA A 189 -1.32 0.99 -9.21
N PRO A 190 -1.53 1.80 -8.16
CA PRO A 190 -1.47 1.30 -6.80
C PRO A 190 -2.42 0.10 -6.70
N GLY A 191 -1.85 -1.08 -6.44
CA GLY A 191 -2.59 -2.33 -6.45
C GLY A 191 -3.84 -2.18 -5.59
N LYS A 192 -5.02 -2.38 -6.18
CA LYS A 192 -6.25 -2.57 -5.40
C LYS A 192 -6.01 -3.82 -4.55
N LYS A 193 -5.88 -3.62 -3.24
CA LYS A 193 -5.94 -4.70 -2.26
C LYS A 193 -7.32 -5.33 -2.30
#